data_AF-A0A2G6LRM3-F1
#
_entry.id   AF-A0A2G6LRM3-F1
#
_cell.length_a   1.000
_cell.length_b   1.000
_cell.length_c   1.000
_cell.angle_alpha   90.00
_cell.angle_beta   90.00
_cell.angle_gamma   90.00
#
_symmetry.space_group_name_H-M   'P 1'
#
loop_
_entity.id
_entity.type
_entity.pdbx_description
1 polymer ?
#
loop_
_entity_poly.entity_id
_entity_poly.type
_entity_poly.pdbx_seq_one_letter_code
_entity_poly.pdbx_strand_id
1 'polypeptide(L)'
;MKKIYWLNGLINILWLISMVSIPFIILFIGAIAFVPNEELSGFEIEINGNDVLAFGWAGKAYLIFNGLVYLAFVYVIYLFRALVRQFLKARLFDEKVIDNFNKIGWILVVSGLSLMIFSFIYGIYYRQNISIGLNISLGNGNLALLIMGLFFRVLSEVFSVSKRLQTENDLTI
;
A
#
# COMPACT_ATOMS: atom_id res chain seq x y z
N MET A 1 7.50 8.02 26.55
CA MET A 1 7.91 8.08 25.12
C MET A 1 7.14 9.17 24.37
N LYS A 2 7.49 10.45 24.54
CA LYS A 2 6.71 11.59 23.97
C LYS A 2 6.57 11.54 22.43
N LYS A 3 7.58 11.00 21.72
CA LYS A 3 7.59 10.89 20.25
C LYS A 3 6.49 9.95 19.69
N ILE A 4 6.12 8.91 20.43
CA ILE A 4 5.08 7.95 19.98
C ILE A 4 3.69 8.58 20.00
N TYR A 5 3.44 9.56 20.89
CA TYR A 5 2.16 10.28 20.92
C TYR A 5 1.95 11.11 19.65
N TRP A 6 3.00 11.78 19.15
CA TRP A 6 2.96 12.49 17.87
C TRP A 6 2.70 11.53 16.71
N LEU A 7 3.40 10.39 16.67
CA LEU A 7 3.20 9.36 15.65
C LEU A 7 1.75 8.84 15.65
N ASN A 8 1.19 8.55 16.83
CA ASN A 8 -0.20 8.11 16.98
C ASN A 8 -1.18 9.17 16.45
N GLY A 9 -0.94 10.45 16.74
CA GLY A 9 -1.75 11.55 16.21
C GLY A 9 -1.76 11.56 14.69
N LEU A 10 -0.58 11.53 14.06
CA LEU A 10 -0.44 11.52 12.60
C LEU A 10 -1.14 10.32 11.95
N ILE A 11 -0.97 9.12 12.50
CA ILE A 11 -1.61 7.92 11.96
C ILE A 11 -3.13 7.98 12.08
N ASN A 12 -3.66 8.51 13.18
CA ASN A 12 -5.11 8.66 13.34
C ASN A 12 -5.69 9.64 12.33
N ILE A 13 -5.01 10.77 12.09
CA ILE A 13 -5.40 11.74 11.06
C ILE A 13 -5.35 11.10 9.67
N LEU A 14 -4.24 10.43 9.34
CA LEU A 14 -4.08 9.74 8.07
C LEU A 14 -5.18 8.69 7.85
N TRP A 15 -5.46 7.85 8.86
CA TRP A 15 -6.52 6.84 8.81
C TRP A 15 -7.90 7.47 8.61
N LEU A 16 -8.20 8.59 9.29
CA LEU A 16 -9.47 9.30 9.15
C LEU A 16 -9.64 9.84 7.72
N ILE A 17 -8.62 10.51 7.19
CA ILE A 17 -8.64 11.03 5.81
C ILE A 17 -8.84 9.88 4.83
N SER A 18 -8.11 8.78 4.99
CA SER A 18 -8.24 7.59 4.14
C SER A 18 -9.65 6.99 4.18
N MET A 19 -10.27 6.88 5.36
CA MET A 19 -11.65 6.39 5.49
C MET A 19 -12.65 7.29 4.77
N VAL A 20 -12.50 8.61 4.91
CA VAL A 20 -13.38 9.59 4.26
C VAL A 20 -13.24 9.54 2.74
N SER A 21 -12.04 9.29 2.20
CA SER A 21 -11.83 9.22 0.75
C SER A 21 -12.38 7.96 0.07
N ILE A 22 -12.60 6.86 0.79
CA ILE A 22 -13.13 5.61 0.22
C ILE A 22 -14.43 5.81 -0.57
N PRO A 23 -15.51 6.41 -0.01
CA PRO A 23 -16.75 6.61 -0.76
C PRO A 23 -16.55 7.46 -2.01
N PHE A 24 -15.71 8.49 -1.96
CA PHE A 24 -15.41 9.32 -3.14
C PHE A 24 -14.69 8.52 -4.23
N ILE A 25 -13.73 7.67 -3.86
CA ILE A 25 -13.01 6.80 -4.81
C ILE A 25 -13.96 5.77 -5.42
N ILE A 26 -14.84 5.16 -4.61
CA ILE A 26 -15.83 4.19 -5.11
C ILE A 26 -16.79 4.86 -6.08
N LEU A 27 -17.32 6.05 -5.74
CA LEU A 27 -18.19 6.82 -6.63
C LEU A 27 -17.49 7.22 -7.92
N PHE A 28 -16.24 7.66 -7.84
CA PHE A 28 -15.45 8.06 -9.00
C PHE A 28 -15.16 6.88 -9.94
N ILE A 29 -14.68 5.75 -9.40
CA ILE A 29 -14.43 4.53 -10.18
C ILE A 29 -15.74 4.01 -10.76
N GLY A 30 -16.83 4.02 -9.98
CA GLY A 30 -18.16 3.62 -10.44
C GLY A 30 -18.64 4.48 -11.61
N ALA A 31 -18.58 5.80 -11.48
CA ALA A 31 -18.94 6.72 -12.54
C ALA A 31 -18.18 6.42 -13.84
N ILE A 32 -16.85 6.27 -13.78
CA ILE A 32 -16.04 5.98 -14.97
C ILE A 32 -16.32 4.57 -15.53
N ALA A 33 -16.59 3.59 -14.68
CA ALA A 33 -16.85 2.22 -15.12
C ALA A 33 -18.11 2.11 -16.00
N PHE A 34 -19.16 2.88 -15.69
CA PHE A 34 -20.46 2.82 -16.40
C PHE A 34 -20.57 3.75 -17.62
N VAL A 35 -19.72 4.76 -17.76
CA VAL A 35 -19.77 5.65 -18.93
C VAL A 35 -19.27 4.90 -20.19
N PRO A 36 -19.93 5.03 -21.35
CA PRO A 36 -19.47 4.46 -22.62
C PRO A 36 -18.07 4.96 -23.00
N ASN A 37 -17.26 4.09 -23.62
CA ASN A 37 -15.88 4.43 -23.98
C ASN A 37 -15.79 5.63 -24.95
N GLU A 38 -16.79 5.82 -25.79
CA GLU A 38 -16.84 6.89 -26.80
C GLU A 38 -16.99 8.28 -26.18
N GLU A 39 -17.82 8.43 -25.15
CA GLU A 39 -18.08 9.71 -24.46
C GLU A 39 -16.89 10.20 -23.65
N LEU A 40 -15.96 9.30 -23.39
CA LEU A 40 -14.83 9.59 -22.57
C LEU A 40 -13.58 9.93 -23.41
N SER A 41 -13.65 9.80 -24.73
CA SER A 41 -12.58 10.15 -25.68
C SER A 41 -12.21 11.64 -25.57
N GLY A 42 -11.21 11.96 -24.77
CA GLY A 42 -10.80 13.34 -24.43
C GLY A 42 -10.49 13.58 -22.95
N PHE A 43 -10.80 12.62 -22.07
CA PHE A 43 -10.44 12.69 -20.66
C PHE A 43 -9.13 11.93 -20.38
N GLU A 44 -8.05 12.68 -20.12
CA GLU A 44 -6.74 12.12 -19.74
C GLU A 44 -6.63 12.09 -18.21
N ILE A 45 -6.38 10.89 -17.66
CA ILE A 45 -6.12 10.71 -16.22
C ILE A 45 -4.70 10.19 -16.08
N GLU A 46 -3.87 10.90 -15.32
CA GLU A 46 -2.55 10.39 -14.96
C GLU A 46 -2.64 9.54 -13.69
N ILE A 47 -2.14 8.30 -13.73
CA ILE A 47 -2.03 7.43 -12.56
C ILE A 47 -0.62 6.88 -12.50
N ASN A 48 0.09 7.16 -11.40
CA ASN A 48 1.46 6.73 -11.15
C ASN A 48 2.44 7.09 -12.28
N GLY A 49 2.34 8.30 -12.85
CA GLY A 49 3.22 8.75 -13.93
C GLY A 49 2.88 8.17 -15.31
N ASN A 50 1.81 7.40 -15.42
CA ASN A 50 1.30 6.92 -16.70
C ASN A 50 0.04 7.72 -17.06
N ASP A 51 0.06 8.35 -18.23
CA ASP A 51 -1.17 8.77 -18.89
C ASP A 51 -2.01 7.51 -19.10
N VAL A 52 -3.05 7.36 -18.30
CA VAL A 52 -4.09 6.37 -18.55
C VAL A 52 -4.85 6.94 -19.72
N LEU A 53 -4.35 6.62 -20.93
CA LEU A 53 -5.06 6.77 -22.18
C LEU A 53 -6.28 5.88 -22.07
N ALA A 54 -7.31 6.45 -21.50
CA ALA A 54 -8.61 5.90 -21.57
C ALA A 54 -9.08 6.17 -23.03
N PHE A 55 -9.65 5.23 -23.76
CA PHE A 55 -10.73 4.38 -23.32
C PHE A 55 -10.74 3.02 -24.01
N GLY A 56 -10.71 1.99 -23.16
CA GLY A 56 -10.94 0.59 -23.49
C GLY A 56 -11.13 -0.19 -22.19
N TRP A 57 -11.57 -1.45 -22.29
CA TRP A 57 -11.78 -2.31 -21.12
C TRP A 57 -10.53 -2.45 -20.23
N ALA A 58 -9.33 -2.39 -20.82
CA ALA A 58 -8.06 -2.47 -20.10
C ALA A 58 -7.78 -1.26 -19.20
N GLY A 59 -8.12 -0.03 -19.63
CA GLY A 59 -8.01 1.18 -18.79
C GLY A 59 -8.96 1.13 -17.58
N LYS A 60 -10.20 0.69 -17.79
CA LYS A 60 -11.17 0.47 -16.70
C LYS A 60 -10.68 -0.60 -15.71
N ALA A 61 -10.13 -1.71 -16.21
CA ALA A 61 -9.54 -2.75 -15.38
C ALA A 61 -8.34 -2.22 -14.57
N TYR A 62 -7.47 -1.41 -15.18
CA TYR A 62 -6.33 -0.78 -14.50
C TYR A 62 -6.79 0.18 -13.40
N LEU A 63 -7.85 0.97 -13.63
CA LEU A 63 -8.45 1.84 -12.62
C LEU A 63 -8.99 1.06 -11.41
N ILE A 64 -9.77 0.00 -11.67
CA ILE A 64 -10.33 -0.86 -10.60
C ILE A 64 -9.21 -1.52 -9.80
N PHE A 65 -8.18 -2.02 -10.47
CA PHE A 65 -7.00 -2.61 -9.83
C PHE A 65 -6.29 -1.62 -8.91
N ASN A 66 -6.06 -0.38 -9.34
CA ASN A 66 -5.47 0.65 -8.49
C ASN A 66 -6.37 0.99 -7.29
N GLY A 67 -7.70 0.99 -7.47
CA GLY A 67 -8.66 1.13 -6.37
C GLY A 67 -8.53 0.02 -5.31
N LEU A 68 -8.35 -1.24 -5.74
CA LEU A 68 -8.14 -2.37 -4.83
C LEU A 68 -6.81 -2.24 -4.06
N VAL A 69 -5.74 -1.84 -4.75
CA VAL A 69 -4.44 -1.58 -4.11
C VAL A 69 -4.55 -0.45 -3.09
N TYR A 70 -5.29 0.61 -3.41
CA TYR A 70 -5.57 1.69 -2.47
C TYR A 70 -6.27 1.18 -1.20
N LEU A 71 -7.29 0.32 -1.31
CA LEU A 71 -7.94 -0.28 -0.14
C LEU A 71 -6.97 -1.12 0.71
N ALA A 72 -6.04 -1.83 0.06
CA ALA A 72 -4.99 -2.56 0.76
C ALA A 72 -4.08 -1.62 1.57
N PHE A 73 -3.74 -0.44 1.04
CA PHE A 73 -3.02 0.61 1.78
C PHE A 73 -3.79 1.14 2.98
N VAL A 74 -5.10 1.36 2.84
CA VAL A 74 -5.92 1.80 3.97
C VAL A 74 -5.92 0.75 5.08
N TYR A 75 -5.94 -0.52 4.73
CA TYR A 75 -5.82 -1.61 5.70
C TYR A 75 -4.43 -1.65 6.36
N VAL A 76 -3.35 -1.39 5.62
CA VAL A 76 -2.00 -1.23 6.20
C VAL A 76 -1.97 -0.10 7.24
N ILE A 77 -2.59 1.05 6.95
CA ILE A 77 -2.68 2.17 7.89
C ILE A 77 -3.43 1.74 9.17
N TYR A 78 -4.52 0.98 9.02
CA TYR A 78 -5.26 0.44 10.16
C TYR A 78 -4.40 -0.51 11.03
N LEU A 79 -3.64 -1.42 10.42
CA LEU A 79 -2.74 -2.32 11.14
C LEU A 79 -1.61 -1.54 11.83
N PHE A 80 -1.05 -0.54 11.16
CA PHE A 80 -0.02 0.32 11.73
C PHE A 80 -0.53 1.13 12.92
N ARG A 81 -1.78 1.60 12.85
CA ARG A 81 -2.48 2.20 14.00
C ARG A 81 -2.61 1.23 15.17
N ALA A 82 -2.88 -0.05 14.91
CA ALA A 82 -2.93 -1.07 15.96
C ALA A 82 -1.54 -1.30 16.60
N LEU A 83 -0.47 -1.33 15.80
CA LEU A 83 0.91 -1.42 16.27
C LEU A 83 1.27 -0.29 17.23
N VAL A 84 1.05 0.96 16.82
CA VAL A 84 1.41 2.14 17.63
C VAL A 84 0.62 2.19 18.94
N ARG A 85 -0.64 1.74 18.94
CA ARG A 85 -1.43 1.61 20.18
C ARG A 85 -0.85 0.58 21.16
N GLN A 86 -0.25 -0.51 20.68
CA GLN A 86 0.44 -1.47 21.55
C GLN A 86 1.74 -0.89 22.11
N PHE A 87 2.46 -0.09 21.31
CA PHE A 87 3.67 0.59 21.77
C PHE A 87 3.39 1.62 22.87
N LEU A 88 2.28 2.35 22.76
CA LEU A 88 1.82 3.25 23.84
C LEU A 88 1.49 2.50 25.13
N LYS A 89 1.02 1.26 25.05
CA LYS A 89 0.75 0.37 26.20
C LYS A 89 2.00 -0.36 26.71
N ALA A 90 3.18 -0.07 26.16
CA ALA A 90 4.44 -0.77 26.43
C ALA A 90 4.41 -2.29 26.17
N ARG A 91 3.48 -2.77 25.33
CA ARG A 91 3.36 -4.19 24.94
C ARG A 91 4.08 -4.45 23.62
N LEU A 92 5.40 -4.30 23.64
CA LEU A 92 6.24 -4.37 22.44
C LEU A 92 6.34 -5.78 21.85
N PHE A 93 6.34 -6.81 22.71
CA PHE A 93 6.56 -8.22 22.30
C PHE A 93 5.25 -9.05 22.30
N ASP A 94 4.10 -8.38 22.21
CA ASP A 94 2.81 -9.04 22.03
C ASP A 94 2.78 -9.76 20.66
N GLU A 95 2.18 -10.94 20.58
CA GLU A 95 2.05 -11.68 19.31
C GLU A 95 1.31 -10.87 18.26
N LYS A 96 0.36 -10.03 18.69
CA LYS A 96 -0.36 -9.13 17.80
C LYS A 96 0.55 -8.10 17.15
N VAL A 97 1.65 -7.71 17.81
CA VAL A 97 2.63 -6.79 17.22
C VAL A 97 3.39 -7.50 16.11
N ILE A 98 3.91 -8.69 16.37
CA ILE A 98 4.64 -9.51 15.40
C ILE A 98 3.75 -9.80 14.17
N ASP A 99 2.52 -10.27 14.43
CA ASP A 99 1.56 -10.58 13.35
C ASP A 99 1.21 -9.35 12.51
N ASN A 100 0.98 -8.19 13.14
CA ASN A 100 0.71 -6.96 12.39
C ASN A 100 1.92 -6.50 11.55
N PHE A 101 3.16 -6.62 12.06
CA PHE A 101 4.37 -6.34 11.26
C PHE A 101 4.43 -7.25 10.03
N ASN A 102 4.22 -8.56 10.22
CA ASN A 102 4.24 -9.53 9.13
C ASN A 102 3.14 -9.26 8.08
N LYS A 103 1.91 -8.97 8.54
CA LYS A 103 0.77 -8.64 7.66
C LYS A 103 1.04 -7.38 6.83
N ILE A 104 1.49 -6.29 7.47
CA ILE A 104 1.86 -5.06 6.77
C ILE A 104 2.91 -5.37 5.70
N GLY A 105 3.96 -6.10 6.09
CA GLY A 105 5.04 -6.44 5.18
C GLY A 105 4.56 -7.21 3.94
N TRP A 106 3.74 -8.23 4.12
CA TRP A 106 3.17 -8.99 3.01
C TRP A 106 2.26 -8.16 2.11
N ILE A 107 1.37 -7.35 2.69
CA ILE A 107 0.46 -6.50 1.91
C ILE A 107 1.25 -5.53 1.04
N LEU A 108 2.30 -4.91 1.58
CA LEU A 108 3.14 -3.97 0.84
C LEU A 108 3.95 -4.66 -0.27
N VAL A 109 4.52 -5.83 -0.01
CA VAL A 109 5.27 -6.60 -1.03
C VAL A 109 4.36 -7.00 -2.18
N VAL A 110 3.19 -7.58 -1.89
CA VAL A 110 2.22 -7.99 -2.91
C VAL A 110 1.74 -6.78 -3.69
N SER A 111 1.35 -5.69 -3.01
CA SER A 111 0.88 -4.47 -3.67
C SER A 111 1.94 -3.86 -4.58
N GLY A 112 3.20 -3.75 -4.12
CA GLY A 112 4.31 -3.23 -4.92
C GLY A 112 4.58 -4.08 -6.16
N LEU A 113 4.66 -5.41 -6.00
CA LEU A 113 4.86 -6.33 -7.13
C LEU A 113 3.69 -6.27 -8.12
N SER A 114 2.45 -6.27 -7.62
CA SER A 114 1.28 -6.20 -8.50
C SER A 114 1.23 -4.87 -9.26
N LEU A 115 1.51 -3.73 -8.62
CA LEU A 115 1.60 -2.43 -9.31
C LEU A 115 2.66 -2.42 -10.41
N MET A 116 3.84 -3.01 -10.16
CA MET A 116 4.89 -3.12 -11.17
C MET A 116 4.45 -3.96 -12.36
N ILE A 117 3.88 -5.14 -12.11
CA ILE A 117 3.42 -6.06 -13.15
C ILE A 117 2.30 -5.43 -13.98
N PHE A 118 1.27 -4.87 -13.34
CA PHE A 118 0.13 -4.26 -14.02
C PHE A 118 0.54 -3.03 -14.83
N SER A 119 1.42 -2.19 -14.30
CA SER A 119 1.90 -1.01 -15.03
C SER A 119 2.75 -1.41 -16.25
N PHE A 120 3.56 -2.46 -16.13
CA PHE A 120 4.32 -3.01 -17.25
C PHE A 120 3.41 -3.57 -18.35
N ILE A 121 2.42 -4.39 -17.99
CA ILE A 121 1.44 -4.96 -18.94
C ILE A 121 0.65 -3.83 -19.63
N TYR A 122 0.18 -2.84 -18.87
CA TYR A 122 -0.57 -1.70 -19.39
C TYR A 122 0.28 -0.87 -20.37
N GLY A 123 1.55 -0.63 -20.04
CA GLY A 123 2.51 0.05 -20.90
C GLY A 123 2.71 -0.65 -22.25
N ILE A 124 2.89 -1.97 -22.25
CA ILE A 124 3.02 -2.76 -23.49
C ILE A 124 1.77 -2.66 -24.37
N TYR A 125 0.58 -2.68 -23.77
CA TYR A 125 -0.68 -2.67 -24.53
C TYR A 125 -0.98 -1.33 -25.20
N TYR A 126 -0.70 -0.21 -24.52
CA TYR A 126 -1.09 1.14 -24.99
C TYR A 126 0.04 1.96 -25.60
N ARG A 127 1.29 1.83 -25.13
CA ARG A 127 2.45 2.52 -25.72
C ARG A 127 3.13 1.60 -26.74
N GLN A 128 2.61 1.57 -27.98
CA GLN A 128 3.23 0.82 -29.10
C GLN A 128 4.67 1.27 -29.42
N ASN A 129 5.07 2.46 -28.96
CA ASN A 129 6.47 2.81 -28.84
C ASN A 129 6.96 2.32 -27.49
N ILE A 130 7.58 1.14 -27.49
CA ILE A 130 8.53 0.76 -26.44
C ILE A 130 9.72 1.70 -26.61
N SER A 131 9.57 2.96 -26.19
CA SER A 131 10.73 3.65 -25.65
C SER A 131 11.12 2.79 -24.46
N ILE A 132 12.14 1.94 -24.65
CA ILE A 132 12.99 1.43 -23.56
C ILE A 132 13.76 2.65 -23.02
N GLY A 133 13.07 3.75 -22.74
CA GLY A 133 13.39 4.51 -21.57
C GLY A 133 13.16 3.53 -20.46
N LEU A 134 14.25 2.97 -19.94
CA LEU A 134 14.36 2.68 -18.53
C LEU A 134 14.12 4.00 -17.77
N ASN A 135 12.92 4.57 -17.88
CA ASN A 135 12.23 5.17 -16.76
C ASN A 135 11.88 4.00 -15.82
N ILE A 136 12.92 3.29 -15.36
CA ILE A 136 13.06 2.96 -13.96
C ILE A 136 13.11 4.33 -13.29
N SER A 137 11.97 5.02 -13.26
CA SER A 137 11.74 6.08 -12.33
C SER A 137 11.78 5.33 -11.00
N LEU A 138 12.97 5.34 -10.40
CA LEU A 138 13.16 5.15 -8.96
C LEU A 138 12.16 6.05 -8.18
N GLY A 139 11.59 7.08 -8.82
CA GLY A 139 10.53 7.96 -8.35
C GLY A 139 9.09 7.45 -8.44
N ASN A 140 8.76 6.35 -9.13
CA ASN A 140 7.37 5.84 -9.18
C ASN A 140 6.92 5.14 -7.89
N GLY A 141 7.75 5.14 -6.84
CA GLY A 141 7.40 4.65 -5.49
C GLY A 141 7.20 3.13 -5.35
N ASN A 142 6.95 2.40 -6.44
CA ASN A 142 6.61 0.97 -6.41
C ASN A 142 7.73 0.07 -5.86
N LEU A 143 8.99 0.35 -6.22
CA LEU A 143 10.15 -0.34 -5.62
C LEU A 143 10.30 0.01 -4.14
N ALA A 144 10.04 1.26 -3.75
CA ALA A 144 10.08 1.68 -2.35
C ALA A 144 9.02 0.95 -1.52
N LEU A 145 7.84 0.68 -2.09
CA LEU A 145 6.79 -0.14 -1.45
C LEU A 145 7.26 -1.57 -1.19
N LEU A 146 7.94 -2.19 -2.17
CA LEU A 146 8.50 -3.52 -2.03
C LEU A 146 9.57 -3.56 -0.93
N ILE A 147 10.53 -2.62 -0.97
CA ILE A 147 11.59 -2.50 0.04
C ILE A 147 10.98 -2.27 1.43
N MET A 148 10.00 -1.37 1.54
CA MET A 148 9.31 -1.09 2.80
C MET A 148 8.58 -2.34 3.31
N GLY A 149 7.91 -3.08 2.43
CA GLY A 149 7.25 -4.33 2.79
C GLY A 149 8.23 -5.38 3.32
N LEU A 150 9.36 -5.58 2.65
CA LEU A 150 10.42 -6.47 3.13
C LEU A 150 10.97 -6.00 4.49
N PHE A 151 11.17 -4.70 4.67
CA PHE A 151 11.61 -4.12 5.93
C PHE A 151 10.64 -4.42 7.09
N PHE A 152 9.32 -4.27 6.88
CA PHE A 152 8.31 -4.64 7.89
C PHE A 152 8.34 -6.14 8.21
N ARG A 153 8.63 -7.02 7.24
CA ARG A 153 8.81 -8.45 7.50
C ARG A 153 10.06 -8.75 8.33
N VAL A 154 11.18 -8.09 8.03
CA VAL A 154 12.40 -8.22 8.85
C VAL A 154 12.12 -7.76 10.29
N LEU A 155 11.39 -6.65 10.48
CA LEU A 155 10.99 -6.22 11.82
C LEU A 155 10.14 -7.27 12.54
N SER A 156 9.19 -7.93 11.85
CA SER A 156 8.44 -9.03 12.45
C SER A 156 9.35 -10.14 12.99
N GLU A 157 10.39 -10.49 12.23
CA GLU A 157 11.34 -11.54 12.63
C GLU A 157 12.21 -11.10 13.81
N VAL A 158 12.74 -9.88 13.77
CA VAL A 158 13.52 -9.31 14.88
C VAL A 158 12.71 -9.32 16.18
N PHE A 159 11.45 -8.86 16.14
CA PHE A 159 10.58 -8.86 17.32
C PHE A 159 10.25 -10.28 17.82
N SER A 160 10.12 -11.24 16.91
CA SER A 160 9.92 -12.66 17.28
C SER A 160 11.14 -13.24 18.01
N VAL A 161 12.35 -12.98 17.50
CA VAL A 161 13.61 -13.39 18.14
C VAL A 161 13.75 -12.72 19.51
N SER A 162 13.50 -11.42 19.61
CA SER A 162 13.56 -10.69 20.89
C SER A 162 12.56 -11.23 21.92
N LYS A 163 11.34 -11.58 21.51
CA LYS A 163 10.35 -12.19 22.39
C LYS A 163 10.86 -13.52 22.95
N ARG A 164 11.42 -14.39 22.10
CA ARG A 164 11.97 -15.68 22.52
C ARG A 164 13.09 -15.51 23.55
N LEU A 165 14.03 -14.60 23.30
CA LEU A 165 15.13 -14.30 24.23
C LEU A 165 14.63 -13.76 25.57
N GLN A 166 13.58 -12.92 25.56
CA GLN A 166 12.94 -12.46 26.79
C GLN A 166 12.34 -13.62 27.59
N THR A 167 11.58 -14.50 26.94
CA THR A 167 10.98 -15.67 27.58
C THR A 167 12.03 -16.63 28.16
N GLU A 168 13.13 -16.88 27.44
CA GLU A 168 14.22 -17.73 27.92
C GLU A 168 14.92 -17.15 29.15
N ASN A 169 15.12 -15.84 29.19
CA ASN A 169 15.71 -15.13 30.33
C ASN A 169 14.77 -15.11 31.55
N ASP A 170 13.46 -14.99 31.33
CA ASP A 170 12.46 -15.03 32.41
C ASP A 170 12.29 -16.45 33.01
N LEU A 171 12.72 -17.50 32.30
CA LEU A 171 12.69 -18.90 32.78
C LEU A 171 13.96 -19.32 33.53
N THR A 172 15.05 -18.55 33.44
CA THR A 172 16.33 -18.86 34.09
C THR A 172 16.57 -18.11 35.41
N ILE A 173 15.68 -17.19 35.78
CA ILE A 173 15.65 -16.49 37.09
C ILE A 173 14.65 -17.17 38.01
#